data_AF-A0AAN7SP22-F1
#
_entry.id   AF-A0AAN7SP22-F1
#
_cell.length_a   1.000
_cell.length_b   1.000
_cell.length_c   1.000
_cell.angle_alpha   90.00
_cell.angle_beta   90.00
_cell.angle_gamma   90.00
#
_symmetry.space_group_name_H-M   'P 1'
#
loop_
_entity.id
_entity.type
_entity.pdbx_description
1 polymer ?
#
loop_
_entity_poly.entity_id
_entity_poly.type
_entity_poly.pdbx_seq_one_letter_code
_entity_poly.pdbx_strand_id
1 'polypeptide(L)'
;MLSQAIAFYLLLLFEFKFKPCNLVIVNMANATRDVPAAFQYTTEPTEVRCQEKTRGGLSYEVILSEPEIKATPPKRPNSPNNKNVSIQDIEDKLRAAEERRQQLELNKVAALSAQIMKIEEASRKKDEQTTSFIATTRDALEQKMETHIEKREAYITELKNKMKDHIEVVEKTRLSLEQQCDEVRSALEDKMNTASHQRNENIKKMLERLKAHEEQVHTVRASNAVKFQQIEGTMQEKLEQAKLRREQLEQEQKDKLRTHHSRTIEIKSIHEARKTEVTTKMETKLTSAEQNREKEIQRKLDICKKHNERQEEVKENIEATEGVLKTERSKRLESKLSIAEQNREKEIQRKLEIIKKNERRAEIVRQNKANISDNQGVSSSG
;
A
#
# COMPACT_ATOMS: atom_id res chain seq x y z
N MET A 1 62.76 26.31 -72.44
CA MET A 1 64.07 25.80 -71.97
C MET A 1 64.69 24.74 -72.89
N LEU A 2 64.26 24.63 -74.16
CA LEU A 2 64.89 23.75 -75.17
C LEU A 2 65.77 24.51 -76.18
N SER A 3 65.89 25.84 -76.05
CA SER A 3 66.58 26.70 -77.03
C SER A 3 68.01 27.09 -76.63
N GLN A 4 68.51 26.63 -75.47
CA GLN A 4 69.90 26.89 -75.04
C GLN A 4 70.83 25.66 -75.17
N ALA A 5 70.29 24.47 -75.45
CA ALA A 5 71.10 23.25 -75.56
C ALA A 5 71.65 22.99 -76.98
N ILE A 6 71.07 23.61 -78.02
CA ILE A 6 71.55 23.46 -79.41
C ILE A 6 72.75 24.38 -79.68
N ALA A 7 72.95 25.44 -78.89
CA ALA A 7 74.05 26.40 -79.07
C ALA A 7 75.42 25.89 -78.59
N PHE A 8 75.47 24.81 -77.79
CA PHE A 8 76.75 24.25 -77.30
C PHE A 8 77.33 23.15 -78.18
N TYR A 9 76.51 22.55 -79.05
CA TYR A 9 76.93 21.42 -79.91
C TYR A 9 77.57 21.85 -81.24
N LEU A 10 77.53 23.14 -81.58
CA LEU A 10 78.02 23.70 -82.85
C LEU A 10 79.39 24.41 -82.75
N LEU A 11 80.04 24.42 -81.59
CA LEU A 11 81.28 25.19 -81.35
C LEU A 11 82.56 24.35 -81.22
N LEU A 12 82.53 23.06 -81.58
CA LEU A 12 83.70 22.16 -81.44
C LEU A 12 84.09 21.41 -82.72
N LEU A 13 83.59 21.81 -83.89
CA LEU A 13 83.86 21.12 -85.16
C LEU A 13 84.26 22.03 -86.34
N PHE A 14 84.80 23.23 -86.11
CA PHE A 14 85.32 24.06 -87.20
C PHE A 14 86.45 24.99 -86.73
N GLU A 15 87.70 24.51 -86.73
CA GLU A 15 88.83 25.35 -87.12
C GLU A 15 89.90 24.50 -87.82
N PHE A 16 89.69 24.40 -89.13
CA PHE A 16 90.67 23.97 -90.12
C PHE A 16 91.66 25.12 -90.32
N LYS A 17 92.96 24.92 -90.04
CA LYS A 17 94.00 25.84 -90.52
C LYS A 17 95.18 25.07 -91.12
N PHE A 18 95.41 25.37 -92.37
CA PHE A 18 96.32 24.75 -93.33
C PHE A 18 97.73 25.37 -93.22
N LYS A 19 98.76 24.51 -93.35
CA LYS A 19 100.14 24.75 -93.88
C LYS A 19 101.12 25.63 -93.05
N PRO A 20 102.47 25.47 -93.21
CA PRO A 20 103.17 25.03 -94.42
C PRO A 20 104.28 23.98 -94.29
N CYS A 21 104.59 23.43 -95.47
CA CYS A 21 105.76 22.65 -95.82
C CYS A 21 107.06 23.44 -95.58
N ASN A 22 108.12 22.75 -95.15
CA ASN A 22 109.49 23.15 -95.41
C ASN A 22 110.33 21.91 -95.72
N LEU A 23 110.31 21.55 -97.00
CA LEU A 23 111.36 20.80 -97.66
C LEU A 23 112.33 21.85 -98.19
N VAL A 24 113.52 21.95 -97.58
CA VAL A 24 114.60 22.82 -98.08
C VAL A 24 115.68 21.94 -98.69
N ILE A 25 115.78 22.08 -100.00
CA ILE A 25 116.88 21.66 -100.87
C ILE A 25 117.99 22.71 -100.71
N VAL A 26 119.23 22.28 -100.43
CA VAL A 26 120.43 23.05 -100.81
C VAL A 26 121.54 22.12 -101.30
N ASN A 27 121.62 22.09 -102.63
CA ASN A 27 122.79 22.17 -103.50
C ASN A 27 123.97 21.20 -103.39
N MET A 28 124.09 20.49 -104.52
CA MET A 28 125.33 20.17 -105.23
C MET A 28 126.42 21.24 -105.11
N ALA A 29 127.64 20.81 -104.81
CA ALA A 29 128.86 21.40 -105.32
C ALA A 29 129.73 20.27 -105.89
N ASN A 30 130.08 20.44 -107.15
CA ASN A 30 130.95 19.58 -107.95
C ASN A 30 132.35 19.44 -107.34
N ALA A 31 132.89 18.23 -107.36
CA ALA A 31 134.33 18.02 -107.46
C ALA A 31 134.59 16.85 -108.42
N THR A 32 134.74 17.26 -109.69
CA THR A 32 135.79 16.81 -110.62
C THR A 32 136.06 15.31 -110.73
N ARG A 33 135.67 14.80 -111.91
CA ARG A 33 136.37 13.76 -112.65
C ARG A 33 137.89 13.97 -112.55
N ASP A 34 138.59 12.91 -112.17
CA ASP A 34 139.91 12.61 -112.70
C ASP A 34 139.93 11.14 -113.11
N VAL A 35 139.81 10.91 -114.41
CA VAL A 35 140.40 9.75 -115.08
C VAL A 35 141.54 10.33 -115.91
N PRO A 36 142.78 10.03 -115.55
CA PRO A 36 143.78 9.69 -116.56
C PRO A 36 144.64 8.51 -116.05
N ALA A 37 145.35 7.72 -116.82
CA ALA A 37 145.56 7.61 -118.25
C ALA A 37 145.99 6.15 -118.47
N ALA A 38 145.66 5.61 -119.63
CA ALA A 38 146.31 4.41 -120.13
C ALA A 38 147.79 4.67 -120.43
N PHE A 39 148.58 3.58 -120.43
CA PHE A 39 149.99 3.46 -120.84
C PHE A 39 150.99 4.07 -119.85
N GLN A 40 152.05 3.38 -119.43
CA GLN A 40 153.10 2.82 -120.28
C GLN A 40 153.97 1.82 -119.48
N TYR A 41 154.44 0.73 -120.09
CA TYR A 41 155.53 -0.07 -119.52
C TYR A 41 156.80 0.77 -119.50
N THR A 42 157.33 1.05 -118.32
CA THR A 42 158.71 1.52 -118.13
C THR A 42 159.37 0.63 -117.08
N THR A 43 160.32 -0.15 -117.57
CA THR A 43 161.21 -1.02 -116.84
C THR A 43 162.10 -0.20 -115.90
N GLU A 44 161.78 -0.19 -114.61
CA GLU A 44 162.71 0.12 -113.52
C GLU A 44 162.87 -1.15 -112.66
N PRO A 45 164.09 -1.49 -112.21
CA PRO A 45 164.47 -2.86 -111.91
C PRO A 45 163.90 -3.35 -110.57
N THR A 46 163.01 -4.34 -110.61
CA THR A 46 162.57 -5.10 -109.43
C THR A 46 163.73 -5.93 -108.87
N GLU A 47 164.17 -5.63 -107.65
CA GLU A 47 165.17 -6.43 -106.93
C GLU A 47 164.48 -7.53 -106.10
N VAL A 48 164.77 -8.79 -106.42
CA VAL A 48 164.28 -9.96 -105.68
C VAL A 48 165.37 -10.43 -104.74
N ARG A 49 165.08 -10.46 -103.44
CA ARG A 49 166.06 -10.77 -102.39
C ARG A 49 165.53 -11.87 -101.46
N CYS A 50 166.44 -12.57 -100.75
CA CYS A 50 166.12 -13.63 -99.80
C CYS A 50 165.31 -14.80 -100.40
N GLN A 51 165.83 -15.43 -101.45
CA GLN A 51 165.22 -16.59 -102.07
C GLN A 51 165.59 -17.89 -101.33
N GLU A 52 164.65 -18.45 -100.55
CA GLU A 52 164.80 -19.74 -99.88
C GLU A 52 164.05 -20.85 -100.63
N LYS A 53 164.81 -21.85 -101.09
CA LYS A 53 164.30 -23.07 -101.75
C LYS A 53 164.18 -24.18 -100.73
N THR A 54 162.97 -24.68 -100.51
CA THR A 54 162.74 -25.95 -99.82
C THR A 54 162.12 -26.95 -100.80
N ARG A 55 162.15 -28.26 -100.45
CA ARG A 55 161.61 -29.33 -101.31
C ARG A 55 160.11 -29.12 -101.68
N GLY A 56 159.38 -28.32 -100.90
CA GLY A 56 157.96 -28.01 -101.12
C GLY A 56 157.68 -26.72 -101.90
N GLY A 57 158.70 -25.96 -102.32
CA GLY A 57 158.51 -24.73 -103.08
C GLY A 57 159.57 -23.65 -102.81
N LEU A 58 159.48 -22.60 -103.61
CA LEU A 58 160.35 -21.44 -103.57
C LEU A 58 159.64 -20.29 -102.84
N SER A 59 160.24 -19.75 -101.78
CA SER A 59 159.86 -18.44 -101.25
C SER A 59 160.92 -17.41 -101.62
N TYR A 60 160.49 -16.22 -102.01
CA TYR A 60 161.36 -15.08 -102.28
C TYR A 60 160.64 -13.80 -101.88
N GLU A 61 161.38 -12.84 -101.35
CA GLU A 61 160.86 -11.54 -101.00
C GLU A 61 161.01 -10.61 -102.22
N VAL A 62 159.88 -10.09 -102.70
CA VAL A 62 159.85 -9.13 -103.81
C VAL A 62 159.68 -7.74 -103.23
N ILE A 63 160.74 -6.94 -103.33
CA ILE A 63 160.69 -5.54 -102.91
C ILE A 63 160.44 -4.69 -104.14
N LEU A 64 159.24 -4.13 -104.24
CA LEU A 64 158.82 -3.30 -105.37
C LEU A 64 159.37 -1.85 -105.27
N SER A 65 159.84 -1.44 -104.09
CA SER A 65 160.58 -0.20 -103.81
C SER A 65 161.18 -0.24 -102.40
N GLU A 66 162.33 0.41 -102.17
CA GLU A 66 162.98 0.43 -100.85
C GLU A 66 162.15 1.25 -99.82
N PRO A 67 161.93 0.73 -98.60
CA PRO A 67 161.12 1.40 -97.60
C PRO A 67 161.82 2.65 -97.02
N GLU A 68 161.10 3.77 -97.04
CA GLU A 68 161.54 5.08 -96.55
C GLU A 68 161.70 5.07 -95.00
N ILE A 69 162.93 4.82 -94.54
CA ILE A 69 163.55 5.14 -93.24
C ILE A 69 162.68 5.02 -91.95
N LYS A 70 162.96 3.95 -91.18
CA LYS A 70 162.92 3.82 -89.69
C LYS A 70 161.62 4.15 -88.93
N ALA A 71 160.61 3.28 -89.02
CA ALA A 71 159.55 3.18 -88.01
C ALA A 71 159.70 1.88 -87.19
N THR A 72 160.01 2.01 -85.89
CA THR A 72 159.95 0.92 -84.90
C THR A 72 158.51 0.42 -84.74
N PRO A 73 158.28 -0.89 -84.50
CA PRO A 73 156.93 -1.44 -84.32
C PRO A 73 156.23 -0.77 -83.12
N PRO A 74 154.92 -0.48 -83.16
CA PRO A 74 154.22 0.10 -82.03
C PRO A 74 154.31 -0.83 -80.80
N LYS A 75 154.72 -0.28 -79.65
CA LYS A 75 154.69 -1.00 -78.37
C LYS A 75 153.25 -1.45 -78.09
N ARG A 76 153.06 -2.76 -77.86
CA ARG A 76 151.78 -3.28 -77.37
C ARG A 76 151.42 -2.58 -76.04
N PRO A 77 150.18 -2.09 -75.86
CA PRO A 77 149.77 -1.49 -74.60
C PRO A 77 149.93 -2.50 -73.47
N ASN A 78 150.41 -2.03 -72.31
CA ASN A 78 150.59 -2.84 -71.11
C ASN A 78 149.29 -3.60 -70.82
N SER A 79 149.36 -4.93 -70.93
CA SER A 79 148.29 -5.79 -70.45
C SER A 79 148.13 -5.58 -68.93
N PRO A 80 146.89 -5.70 -68.40
CA PRO A 80 146.62 -5.49 -66.98
C PRO A 80 147.62 -6.25 -66.11
N ASN A 81 148.23 -5.51 -65.18
CA ASN A 81 149.27 -5.98 -64.28
C ASN A 81 148.72 -7.17 -63.48
N ASN A 82 149.09 -8.38 -63.88
CA ASN A 82 148.61 -9.64 -63.31
C ASN A 82 149.38 -9.95 -62.01
N LYS A 83 149.44 -8.97 -61.10
CA LYS A 83 149.98 -9.17 -59.76
C LYS A 83 148.86 -9.72 -58.90
N ASN A 84 148.86 -11.05 -58.82
CA ASN A 84 148.16 -11.88 -57.84
C ASN A 84 146.79 -11.32 -57.47
N VAL A 85 145.88 -11.31 -58.46
CA VAL A 85 144.48 -11.04 -58.17
C VAL A 85 144.06 -12.13 -57.18
N SER A 86 143.79 -11.72 -55.94
CA SER A 86 143.38 -12.66 -54.90
C SER A 86 142.10 -13.32 -55.37
N ILE A 87 141.91 -14.59 -55.02
CA ILE A 87 140.72 -15.36 -55.40
C ILE A 87 139.45 -14.58 -55.00
N GLN A 88 139.49 -13.88 -53.86
CA GLN A 88 138.43 -13.00 -53.38
C GLN A 88 138.09 -11.85 -54.35
N ASP A 89 139.10 -11.15 -54.91
CA ASP A 89 138.87 -10.01 -55.82
C ASP A 89 138.30 -10.46 -57.18
N ILE A 90 138.61 -11.68 -57.61
CA ILE A 90 138.02 -12.29 -58.82
C ILE A 90 136.56 -12.64 -58.56
N GLU A 91 136.28 -13.30 -57.44
CA GLU A 91 134.92 -13.66 -57.02
C GLU A 91 134.03 -12.43 -56.84
N ASP A 92 134.54 -11.36 -56.24
CA ASP A 92 133.78 -10.13 -56.03
C ASP A 92 133.48 -9.40 -57.35
N LYS A 93 134.39 -9.42 -58.33
CA LYS A 93 134.12 -8.88 -59.68
C LYS A 93 133.09 -9.69 -60.45
N LEU A 94 133.12 -11.03 -60.32
CA LEU A 94 132.11 -11.90 -60.90
C LEU A 94 130.75 -11.70 -60.23
N ARG A 95 130.73 -11.56 -58.90
CA ARG A 95 129.54 -11.22 -58.11
C ARG A 95 128.95 -9.86 -58.50
N ALA A 96 129.77 -8.82 -58.65
CA ALA A 96 129.30 -7.50 -59.08
C ALA A 96 128.80 -7.50 -60.55
N ALA A 97 129.35 -8.34 -61.42
CA ALA A 97 128.83 -8.52 -62.78
C ALA A 97 127.48 -9.27 -62.77
N GLU A 98 127.36 -10.30 -61.94
CA GLU A 98 126.14 -11.05 -61.68
C GLU A 98 125.03 -10.16 -61.10
N GLU A 99 125.33 -9.37 -60.06
CA GLU A 99 124.41 -8.43 -59.44
C GLU A 99 123.94 -7.35 -60.42
N ARG A 100 124.82 -6.82 -61.28
CA ARG A 100 124.39 -5.88 -62.35
C ARG A 100 123.47 -6.54 -63.36
N ARG A 101 123.71 -7.81 -63.72
CA ARG A 101 122.79 -8.56 -64.59
C ARG A 101 121.43 -8.72 -63.91
N GLN A 102 121.43 -9.18 -62.66
CA GLN A 102 120.21 -9.34 -61.86
C GLN A 102 119.47 -8.01 -61.66
N GLN A 103 120.18 -6.90 -61.45
CA GLN A 103 119.56 -5.59 -61.30
C GLN A 103 118.92 -5.08 -62.59
N LEU A 104 119.53 -5.35 -63.75
CA LEU A 104 118.91 -5.04 -65.05
C LEU A 104 117.68 -5.92 -65.31
N GLU A 105 117.72 -7.19 -64.91
CA GLU A 105 116.56 -8.09 -64.98
C GLU A 105 115.43 -7.64 -64.04
N LEU A 106 115.75 -7.29 -62.79
CA LEU A 106 114.80 -6.73 -61.82
C LEU A 106 114.17 -5.43 -62.32
N ASN A 107 114.96 -4.51 -62.87
CA ASN A 107 114.44 -3.26 -63.44
C ASN A 107 113.50 -3.52 -64.62
N LYS A 108 113.81 -4.51 -65.47
CA LYS A 108 112.92 -4.93 -66.57
C LYS A 108 111.62 -5.53 -66.02
N VAL A 109 111.70 -6.40 -65.02
CA VAL A 109 110.52 -7.01 -64.38
C VAL A 109 109.66 -5.94 -63.69
N ALA A 110 110.28 -4.99 -62.98
CA ALA A 110 109.57 -3.88 -62.35
C ALA A 110 108.87 -2.97 -63.37
N ALA A 111 109.53 -2.66 -64.50
CA ALA A 111 108.92 -1.88 -65.58
C ALA A 111 107.73 -2.61 -66.23
N LEU A 112 107.85 -3.92 -66.46
CA LEU A 112 106.75 -4.74 -66.97
C LEU A 112 105.59 -4.84 -65.97
N SER A 113 105.89 -5.03 -64.68
CA SER A 113 104.89 -5.05 -63.61
C SER A 113 104.15 -3.72 -63.52
N ALA A 114 104.85 -2.58 -63.60
CA ALA A 114 104.22 -1.26 -63.61
C ALA A 114 103.31 -1.04 -64.83
N GLN A 115 103.69 -1.55 -66.02
CA GLN A 115 102.84 -1.50 -67.20
C GLN A 115 101.57 -2.35 -67.03
N ILE A 116 101.70 -3.57 -66.48
CA ILE A 116 100.55 -4.43 -66.16
C ILE A 116 99.61 -3.74 -65.17
N MET A 117 100.13 -3.17 -64.08
CA MET A 117 99.34 -2.43 -63.10
C MET A 117 98.58 -1.25 -63.73
N LYS A 118 99.19 -0.53 -64.67
CA LYS A 118 98.52 0.57 -65.38
C LYS A 118 97.39 0.09 -66.29
N ILE A 119 97.56 -1.07 -66.93
CA ILE A 119 96.50 -1.70 -67.74
C ILE A 119 95.35 -2.17 -66.83
N GLU A 120 95.66 -2.82 -65.71
CA GLU A 120 94.68 -3.26 -64.72
C GLU A 120 93.91 -2.07 -64.13
N GLU A 121 94.58 -0.98 -63.78
CA GLU A 121 93.91 0.22 -63.25
C GLU A 121 93.01 0.89 -64.29
N ALA A 122 93.45 0.94 -65.56
CA ALA A 122 92.60 1.43 -66.65
C ALA A 122 91.37 0.54 -66.87
N SER A 123 91.54 -0.80 -66.79
CA SER A 123 90.42 -1.75 -66.86
C SER A 123 89.44 -1.55 -65.71
N ARG A 124 89.96 -1.47 -64.47
CA ARG A 124 89.14 -1.23 -63.27
C ARG A 124 88.35 0.07 -63.36
N LYS A 125 88.95 1.18 -63.80
CA LYS A 125 88.23 2.46 -63.98
C LYS A 125 87.13 2.36 -65.04
N LYS A 126 87.37 1.63 -66.13
CA LYS A 126 86.34 1.38 -67.16
C LYS A 126 85.18 0.57 -66.57
N ASP A 127 85.47 -0.47 -65.80
CA ASP A 127 84.45 -1.30 -65.17
C ASP A 127 83.66 -0.50 -64.13
N GLU A 128 84.33 0.29 -63.28
CA GLU A 128 83.69 1.20 -62.31
C GLU A 128 82.77 2.22 -62.98
N GLN A 129 83.21 2.85 -64.08
CA GLN A 129 82.36 3.78 -64.84
C GLN A 129 81.14 3.06 -65.45
N THR A 130 81.35 1.85 -65.97
CA THR A 130 80.27 1.03 -66.54
C THR A 130 79.25 0.65 -65.45
N THR A 131 79.70 0.19 -64.30
CA THR A 131 78.84 -0.13 -63.16
C THR A 131 78.12 1.11 -62.63
N SER A 132 78.82 2.23 -62.48
CA SER A 132 78.23 3.50 -62.03
C SER A 132 77.16 4.00 -63.00
N PHE A 133 77.40 3.87 -64.31
CA PHE A 133 76.43 4.25 -65.33
C PHE A 133 75.18 3.36 -65.28
N ILE A 134 75.36 2.04 -65.16
CA ILE A 134 74.26 1.08 -65.01
C ILE A 134 73.44 1.38 -63.74
N ALA A 135 74.11 1.59 -62.60
CA ALA A 135 73.44 1.91 -61.34
C ALA A 135 72.65 3.22 -61.42
N THR A 136 73.28 4.30 -61.90
CA THR A 136 72.62 5.61 -62.03
C THR A 136 71.41 5.55 -62.96
N THR A 137 71.53 4.82 -64.08
CA THR A 137 70.44 4.69 -65.06
C THR A 137 69.29 3.85 -64.49
N ARG A 138 69.59 2.78 -63.76
CA ARG A 138 68.60 1.96 -63.05
C ARG A 138 67.87 2.78 -61.99
N ASP A 139 68.62 3.44 -61.11
CA ASP A 139 68.06 4.21 -59.99
C ASP A 139 67.21 5.38 -60.51
N ALA A 140 67.60 6.03 -61.63
CA ALA A 140 66.79 7.07 -62.27
C ALA A 140 65.48 6.54 -62.87
N LEU A 141 65.47 5.31 -63.39
CA LEU A 141 64.23 4.66 -63.86
C LEU A 141 63.34 4.30 -62.68
N GLU A 142 63.91 3.70 -61.64
CA GLU A 142 63.21 3.33 -60.42
C GLU A 142 62.58 4.55 -59.73
N GLN A 143 63.31 5.66 -59.61
CA GLN A 143 62.79 6.92 -59.08
C GLN A 143 61.63 7.48 -59.91
N LYS A 144 61.69 7.38 -61.24
CA LYS A 144 60.58 7.81 -62.12
C LYS A 144 59.34 6.95 -61.93
N MET A 145 59.52 5.64 -61.79
CA MET A 145 58.43 4.71 -61.50
C MET A 145 57.81 4.99 -60.14
N GLU A 146 58.63 5.16 -59.10
CA GLU A 146 58.18 5.47 -57.74
C GLU A 146 57.39 6.78 -57.71
N THR A 147 57.93 7.86 -58.32
CA THR A 147 57.22 9.14 -58.42
C THR A 147 55.86 9.01 -59.11
N HIS A 148 55.75 8.15 -60.12
CA HIS A 148 54.48 7.89 -60.80
C HIS A 148 53.49 7.13 -59.92
N ILE A 149 53.97 6.15 -59.15
CA ILE A 149 53.17 5.39 -58.19
C ILE A 149 52.70 6.33 -57.07
N GLU A 150 53.59 7.12 -56.47
CA GLU A 150 53.25 8.09 -55.42
C GLU A 150 52.19 9.09 -55.88
N LYS A 151 52.32 9.66 -57.10
CA LYS A 151 51.29 10.57 -57.65
C LYS A 151 49.94 9.87 -57.84
N ARG A 152 49.95 8.62 -58.29
CA ARG A 152 48.73 7.83 -58.48
C ARG A 152 48.08 7.50 -57.13
N GLU A 153 48.87 7.06 -56.16
CA GLU A 153 48.41 6.74 -54.80
C GLU A 153 47.90 7.99 -54.08
N ALA A 154 48.57 9.13 -54.23
CA ALA A 154 48.11 10.42 -53.68
C ALA A 154 46.75 10.82 -54.27
N TYR A 155 46.58 10.72 -55.59
CA TYR A 155 45.29 11.01 -56.24
C TYR A 155 44.17 10.08 -55.77
N ILE A 156 44.45 8.77 -55.68
CA ILE A 156 43.47 7.79 -55.18
C ILE A 156 43.11 8.07 -53.72
N THR A 157 44.11 8.40 -52.89
CA THR A 157 43.93 8.71 -51.47
C THR A 157 43.10 9.99 -51.29
N GLU A 158 43.38 11.04 -52.07
CA GLU A 158 42.58 12.27 -52.06
C GLU A 158 41.12 12.00 -52.42
N LEU A 159 40.87 11.17 -53.44
CA LEU A 159 39.51 10.81 -53.85
C LEU A 159 38.78 9.99 -52.78
N LYS A 160 39.48 9.04 -52.14
CA LYS A 160 38.95 8.25 -51.02
C LYS A 160 38.60 9.15 -49.82
N ASN A 161 39.45 10.11 -49.48
CA ASN A 161 39.20 11.04 -48.39
C ASN A 161 37.99 11.92 -48.67
N LYS A 162 37.87 12.50 -49.88
CA LYS A 162 36.68 13.27 -50.29
C LYS A 162 35.38 12.46 -50.18
N MET A 163 35.41 11.19 -50.56
CA MET A 163 34.26 10.30 -50.44
C MET A 163 33.91 10.03 -48.96
N LYS A 164 34.93 9.76 -48.14
CA LYS A 164 34.77 9.54 -46.70
C LYS A 164 34.18 10.77 -46.00
N ASP A 165 34.70 11.97 -46.28
CA ASP A 165 34.19 13.22 -45.74
C ASP A 165 32.73 13.46 -46.15
N HIS A 166 32.38 13.14 -47.40
CA HIS A 166 31.00 13.27 -47.86
C HIS A 166 30.06 12.31 -47.11
N ILE A 167 30.47 11.05 -46.91
CA ILE A 167 29.71 10.07 -46.12
C ILE A 167 29.54 10.57 -44.68
N GLU A 168 30.58 11.13 -44.06
CA GLU A 168 30.53 11.67 -42.71
C GLU A 168 29.57 12.86 -42.59
N VAL A 169 29.57 13.77 -43.56
CA VAL A 169 28.63 14.90 -43.62
C VAL A 169 27.18 14.42 -43.79
N VAL A 170 26.94 13.43 -44.64
CA VAL A 170 25.62 12.81 -44.82
C VAL A 170 25.15 12.17 -43.53
N GLU A 171 26.00 11.41 -42.85
CA GLU A 171 25.66 10.73 -41.60
C GLU A 171 25.40 11.73 -40.47
N LYS A 172 26.21 12.79 -40.36
CA LYS A 172 25.97 13.88 -39.41
C LYS A 172 24.62 14.57 -39.67
N THR A 173 24.29 14.80 -40.94
CA THR A 173 22.98 15.40 -41.31
C THR A 173 21.83 14.46 -40.96
N ARG A 174 21.98 13.15 -41.24
CA ARG A 174 20.99 12.12 -40.88
C ARG A 174 20.74 12.10 -39.38
N LEU A 175 21.79 12.01 -38.57
CA LEU A 175 21.71 12.01 -37.10
C LEU A 175 21.09 13.31 -36.56
N SER A 176 21.46 14.46 -37.12
CA SER A 176 20.89 15.74 -36.71
C SER A 176 19.39 15.83 -37.01
N LEU A 177 18.91 15.29 -38.14
CA LEU A 177 17.49 15.25 -38.46
C LEU A 177 16.72 14.27 -37.57
N GLU A 178 17.30 13.11 -37.29
CA GLU A 178 16.74 12.13 -36.35
C GLU A 178 16.58 12.73 -34.96
N GLN A 179 17.62 13.40 -34.45
CA GLN A 179 17.56 14.10 -33.17
C GLN A 179 16.47 15.18 -33.14
N GLN A 180 16.36 16.01 -34.19
CA GLN A 180 15.30 17.02 -34.27
C GLN A 180 13.89 16.39 -34.28
N CYS A 181 13.71 15.28 -35.00
CA CYS A 181 12.44 14.54 -35.00
C CYS A 181 12.10 13.98 -33.61
N ASP A 182 13.09 13.46 -32.89
CA ASP A 182 12.91 12.91 -31.54
C ASP A 182 12.62 14.01 -30.52
N GLU A 183 13.30 15.14 -30.61
CA GLU A 183 13.04 16.33 -29.78
C GLU A 183 11.61 16.85 -29.98
N VAL A 184 11.14 16.94 -31.23
CA VAL A 184 9.76 17.33 -31.55
C VAL A 184 8.76 16.31 -31.02
N ARG A 185 9.04 15.00 -31.15
CA ARG A 185 8.18 13.94 -30.63
C ARG A 185 8.05 14.01 -29.11
N SER A 186 9.17 14.11 -28.40
CA SER A 186 9.20 14.23 -26.93
C SER A 186 8.44 15.47 -26.47
N ALA A 187 8.65 16.62 -27.11
CA ALA A 187 7.96 17.86 -26.76
C ALA A 187 6.44 17.77 -26.98
N LEU A 188 5.99 17.04 -28.01
CA LEU A 188 4.57 16.80 -28.25
C LEU A 188 3.98 15.90 -27.16
N GLU A 189 4.67 14.81 -26.83
CA GLU A 189 4.27 13.86 -25.80
C GLU A 189 4.15 14.53 -24.42
N ASP A 190 5.12 15.35 -24.04
CA ASP A 190 5.08 16.12 -22.79
C ASP A 190 3.89 17.09 -22.73
N LYS A 191 3.59 17.76 -23.85
CA LYS A 191 2.40 18.64 -23.94
C LYS A 191 1.10 17.86 -23.81
N MET A 192 1.00 16.70 -24.47
CA MET A 192 -0.18 15.83 -24.38
C MET A 192 -0.36 15.29 -22.96
N ASN A 193 0.73 14.86 -22.32
CA ASN A 193 0.73 14.36 -20.95
C ASN A 193 0.35 15.47 -19.96
N THR A 194 0.91 16.67 -20.11
CA THR A 194 0.56 17.83 -19.29
C THR A 194 -0.92 18.20 -19.44
N ALA A 195 -1.44 18.24 -20.68
CA ALA A 195 -2.85 18.53 -20.93
C ALA A 195 -3.77 17.43 -20.38
N SER A 196 -3.37 16.17 -20.47
CA SER A 196 -4.08 15.04 -19.87
C SER A 196 -4.11 15.14 -18.35
N HIS A 197 -2.97 15.39 -17.72
CA HIS A 197 -2.84 15.55 -16.27
C HIS A 197 -3.69 16.72 -15.77
N GLN A 198 -3.67 17.87 -16.46
CA GLN A 198 -4.49 19.03 -16.12
C GLN A 198 -6.00 18.73 -16.20
N ARG A 199 -6.44 17.99 -17.22
CA ARG A 199 -7.84 17.54 -17.34
C ARG A 199 -8.22 16.61 -16.18
N ASN A 200 -7.38 15.63 -15.89
CA ASN A 200 -7.62 14.67 -14.81
C ASN A 200 -7.68 15.35 -13.43
N GLU A 201 -6.77 16.27 -13.15
CA GLU A 201 -6.75 17.05 -11.91
C GLU A 201 -7.98 17.96 -11.78
N ASN A 202 -8.46 18.54 -12.89
CA ASN A 202 -9.70 19.33 -12.86
C ASN A 202 -10.92 18.45 -12.53
N ILE A 203 -11.05 17.30 -13.20
CA ILE A 203 -12.13 16.33 -12.94
C ILE A 203 -12.06 15.83 -11.51
N LYS A 204 -10.87 15.48 -11.02
CA LYS A 204 -10.65 15.04 -9.64
C LYS A 204 -11.12 16.07 -8.63
N LYS A 205 -10.75 17.35 -8.81
CA LYS A 205 -11.22 18.45 -7.95
C LYS A 205 -12.75 18.61 -7.96
N MET A 206 -13.39 18.40 -9.12
CA MET A 206 -14.84 18.43 -9.22
C MET A 206 -15.49 17.27 -8.45
N LEU A 207 -14.94 16.06 -8.59
CA LEU A 207 -15.41 14.87 -7.87
C LEU A 207 -15.22 15.00 -6.36
N GLU A 208 -14.08 15.53 -5.90
CA GLU A 208 -13.82 15.77 -4.48
C GLU A 208 -14.82 16.77 -3.88
N ARG A 209 -15.16 17.84 -4.60
CA ARG A 209 -16.20 18.81 -4.16
C ARG A 209 -17.57 18.17 -4.07
N LEU A 210 -17.95 17.35 -5.05
CA LEU A 210 -19.23 16.62 -5.02
C LEU A 210 -19.27 15.64 -3.85
N LYS A 211 -18.20 14.89 -3.62
CA LYS A 211 -18.09 13.97 -2.49
C LYS A 211 -18.20 14.70 -1.14
N ALA A 212 -17.49 15.83 -0.98
CA ALA A 212 -17.58 16.63 0.24
C ALA A 212 -19.01 17.16 0.48
N HIS A 213 -19.72 17.55 -0.59
CA HIS A 213 -21.12 17.95 -0.49
C HIS A 213 -22.03 16.78 -0.09
N GLU A 214 -21.84 15.59 -0.68
CA GLU A 214 -22.59 14.39 -0.29
C GLU A 214 -22.35 14.02 1.18
N GLU A 215 -21.11 14.10 1.66
CA GLU A 215 -20.76 13.91 3.07
C GLU A 215 -21.48 14.92 3.96
N GLN A 216 -21.49 16.19 3.59
CA GLN A 216 -22.23 17.23 4.33
C GLN A 216 -23.74 16.94 4.37
N VAL A 217 -24.35 16.55 3.24
CA VAL A 217 -25.77 16.15 3.19
C VAL A 217 -26.02 14.97 4.12
N HIS A 218 -25.14 13.96 4.12
CA HIS A 218 -25.25 12.83 5.03
C HIS A 218 -25.17 13.26 6.50
N THR A 219 -24.23 14.14 6.87
CA THR A 219 -24.12 14.69 8.23
C THR A 219 -25.39 15.43 8.64
N VAL A 220 -25.94 16.28 7.77
CA VAL A 220 -27.19 17.02 8.05
C VAL A 220 -28.37 16.05 8.22
N ARG A 221 -28.50 15.05 7.35
CA ARG A 221 -29.54 14.02 7.46
C ARG A 221 -29.43 13.24 8.78
N ALA A 222 -28.22 12.80 9.14
CA ALA A 222 -27.97 12.09 10.39
C ALA A 222 -28.30 12.95 11.62
N SER A 223 -27.85 14.22 11.63
CA SER A 223 -28.19 15.19 12.68
C SER A 223 -29.70 15.39 12.80
N ASN A 224 -30.41 15.53 11.68
CA ASN A 224 -31.87 15.69 11.69
C ASN A 224 -32.58 14.42 12.16
N ALA A 225 -32.11 13.23 11.77
CA ALA A 225 -32.66 11.96 12.24
C ALA A 225 -32.60 11.85 13.78
N VAL A 226 -31.47 12.22 14.39
CA VAL A 226 -31.33 12.26 15.86
C VAL A 226 -32.32 13.24 16.48
N LYS A 227 -32.43 14.46 15.94
CA LYS A 227 -33.40 15.46 16.43
C LYS A 227 -34.84 14.95 16.35
N PHE A 228 -35.21 14.29 15.25
CA PHE A 228 -36.54 13.73 15.10
C PHE A 228 -36.81 12.59 16.10
N GLN A 229 -35.86 11.67 16.30
CA GLN A 229 -35.98 10.64 17.33
C GLN A 229 -36.13 11.23 18.73
N GLN A 230 -35.41 12.32 19.02
CA GLN A 230 -35.50 12.99 20.32
C GLN A 230 -36.87 13.66 20.54
N ILE A 231 -37.43 14.30 19.50
CA ILE A 231 -38.79 14.87 19.52
C ILE A 231 -39.84 13.76 19.66
N GLU A 232 -39.70 12.66 18.92
CA GLU A 232 -40.59 11.50 18.98
C GLU A 232 -40.58 10.87 20.38
N GLY A 233 -39.40 10.67 20.97
CA GLY A 233 -39.25 10.20 22.35
C GLY A 233 -39.91 11.14 23.35
N THR A 234 -39.68 12.45 23.24
CA THR A 234 -40.31 13.46 24.11
C THR A 234 -41.84 13.44 23.99
N MET A 235 -42.37 13.33 22.76
CA MET A 235 -43.81 13.22 22.51
C MET A 235 -44.38 11.95 23.16
N GLN A 236 -43.71 10.81 22.99
CA GLN A 236 -44.13 9.54 23.57
C GLN A 236 -44.13 9.57 25.10
N GLU A 237 -43.10 10.15 25.72
CA GLU A 237 -43.04 10.35 27.17
C GLU A 237 -44.20 11.22 27.67
N LYS A 238 -44.56 12.30 26.95
CA LYS A 238 -45.70 13.14 27.32
C LYS A 238 -47.02 12.40 27.20
N LEU A 239 -47.19 11.56 26.18
CA LEU A 239 -48.39 10.72 26.04
C LEU A 239 -48.50 9.70 27.18
N GLU A 240 -47.43 9.01 27.54
CA GLU A 240 -47.41 8.07 28.66
C GLU A 240 -47.65 8.76 29.99
N GLN A 241 -47.04 9.94 30.22
CA GLN A 241 -47.33 10.74 31.42
C GLN A 241 -48.80 11.15 31.51
N ALA A 242 -49.41 11.58 30.39
CA ALA A 242 -50.83 11.93 30.34
C ALA A 242 -51.73 10.71 30.61
N LYS A 243 -51.40 9.56 30.03
CA LYS A 243 -52.10 8.28 30.24
C LYS A 243 -52.01 7.84 31.70
N LEU A 244 -50.81 7.85 32.30
CA LEU A 244 -50.59 7.49 33.69
C LEU A 244 -51.37 8.42 34.63
N ARG A 245 -51.36 9.74 34.39
CA ARG A 245 -52.16 10.69 35.17
C ARG A 245 -53.65 10.40 35.08
N ARG A 246 -54.14 10.06 33.88
CA ARG A 246 -55.55 9.68 33.67
C ARG A 246 -55.90 8.42 34.47
N GLU A 247 -55.07 7.39 34.40
CA GLU A 247 -55.25 6.14 35.15
C GLU A 247 -55.20 6.37 36.66
N GLN A 248 -54.28 7.20 37.14
CA GLN A 248 -54.21 7.59 38.55
C GLN A 248 -55.49 8.30 39.02
N LEU A 249 -55.99 9.27 38.25
CA LEU A 249 -57.24 9.97 38.57
C LEU A 249 -58.44 9.02 38.56
N GLU A 250 -58.53 8.11 37.59
CA GLU A 250 -59.58 7.11 37.52
C GLU A 250 -59.53 6.15 38.70
N GLN A 251 -58.33 5.69 39.06
CA GLN A 251 -58.10 4.82 40.20
C GLN A 251 -58.47 5.52 41.52
N GLU A 252 -58.07 6.78 41.69
CA GLU A 252 -58.42 7.59 42.86
C GLU A 252 -59.95 7.76 42.98
N GLN A 253 -60.65 8.01 41.86
CA GLN A 253 -62.12 8.07 41.83
C GLN A 253 -62.76 6.73 42.21
N LYS A 254 -62.25 5.62 41.66
CA LYS A 254 -62.69 4.26 42.01
C LYS A 254 -62.49 3.96 43.50
N ASP A 255 -61.37 4.36 44.07
CA ASP A 255 -61.06 4.19 45.50
C ASP A 255 -61.96 5.05 46.40
N LYS A 256 -62.26 6.29 46.01
CA LYS A 256 -63.26 7.14 46.69
C LYS A 256 -64.65 6.49 46.68
N LEU A 257 -65.07 5.94 45.54
CA LEU A 257 -66.35 5.22 45.41
C LEU A 257 -66.38 3.95 46.27
N ARG A 258 -65.30 3.14 46.25
CA ARG A 258 -65.15 1.96 47.13
C ARG A 258 -65.27 2.35 48.60
N THR A 259 -64.59 3.42 49.02
CA THR A 259 -64.63 3.91 50.40
C THR A 259 -66.03 4.39 50.80
N HIS A 260 -66.71 5.16 49.93
CA HIS A 260 -68.08 5.60 50.19
C HIS A 260 -69.06 4.42 50.29
N HIS A 261 -68.93 3.44 49.39
CA HIS A 261 -69.74 2.22 49.43
C HIS A 261 -69.49 1.42 50.72
N SER A 262 -68.23 1.25 51.14
CA SER A 262 -67.88 0.59 52.40
C SER A 262 -68.49 1.30 53.61
N ARG A 263 -68.36 2.63 53.69
CA ARG A 263 -69.01 3.42 54.75
C ARG A 263 -70.53 3.26 54.74
N THR A 264 -71.14 3.20 53.55
CA THR A 264 -72.57 2.96 53.43
C THR A 264 -72.96 1.58 53.97
N ILE A 265 -72.16 0.54 53.69
CA ILE A 265 -72.36 -0.80 54.26
C ILE A 265 -72.21 -0.78 55.78
N GLU A 266 -71.16 -0.12 56.31
CA GLU A 266 -70.96 0.04 57.75
C GLU A 266 -72.15 0.73 58.42
N ILE A 267 -72.63 1.85 57.86
CA ILE A 267 -73.81 2.57 58.36
C ILE A 267 -75.06 1.67 58.32
N LYS A 268 -75.28 0.90 57.24
CA LYS A 268 -76.38 -0.06 57.15
C LYS A 268 -76.27 -1.14 58.23
N SER A 269 -75.07 -1.67 58.46
CA SER A 269 -74.80 -2.65 59.51
C SER A 269 -75.09 -2.08 60.90
N ILE A 270 -74.66 -0.84 61.18
CA ILE A 270 -74.97 -0.13 62.43
C ILE A 270 -76.47 0.10 62.58
N HIS A 271 -77.17 0.49 61.50
CA HIS A 271 -78.61 0.71 61.54
C HIS A 271 -79.37 -0.60 61.79
N GLU A 272 -78.98 -1.70 61.14
CA GLU A 272 -79.56 -3.03 61.43
C GLU A 272 -79.27 -3.46 62.86
N ALA A 273 -78.05 -3.27 63.37
CA ALA A 273 -77.72 -3.55 64.77
C ALA A 273 -78.54 -2.69 65.74
N ARG A 274 -78.80 -1.42 65.43
CA ARG A 274 -79.64 -0.53 66.25
C ARG A 274 -81.12 -0.92 66.17
N LYS A 275 -81.58 -1.35 64.99
CA LYS A 275 -82.95 -1.86 64.78
C LYS A 275 -83.16 -3.12 65.61
N THR A 276 -82.23 -4.08 65.59
CA THR A 276 -82.30 -5.27 66.44
C THR A 276 -82.22 -4.90 67.93
N GLU A 277 -81.40 -3.93 68.32
CA GLU A 277 -81.35 -3.42 69.70
C GLU A 277 -82.69 -2.78 70.14
N VAL A 278 -83.35 -2.01 69.27
CA VAL A 278 -84.67 -1.42 69.57
C VAL A 278 -85.75 -2.49 69.64
N THR A 279 -85.75 -3.45 68.71
CA THR A 279 -86.69 -4.59 68.72
C THR A 279 -86.53 -5.40 70.00
N THR A 280 -85.30 -5.76 70.37
CA THR A 280 -85.03 -6.50 71.62
C THR A 280 -85.46 -5.72 72.84
N LYS A 281 -85.17 -4.40 72.93
CA LYS A 281 -85.66 -3.52 74.02
C LYS A 281 -87.19 -3.45 74.08
N MET A 282 -87.87 -3.41 72.93
CA MET A 282 -89.32 -3.42 72.86
C MET A 282 -89.89 -4.76 73.31
N GLU A 283 -89.33 -5.87 72.84
CA GLU A 283 -89.67 -7.23 73.30
C GLU A 283 -89.47 -7.38 74.80
N THR A 284 -88.37 -6.85 75.37
CA THR A 284 -88.13 -6.92 76.83
C THR A 284 -89.18 -6.13 77.61
N LYS A 285 -89.56 -4.94 77.12
CA LYS A 285 -90.62 -4.13 77.75
C LYS A 285 -91.99 -4.80 77.65
N LEU A 286 -92.32 -5.37 76.49
CA LEU A 286 -93.57 -6.10 76.29
C LEU A 286 -93.62 -7.34 77.18
N THR A 287 -92.58 -8.18 77.21
CA THR A 287 -92.51 -9.34 78.13
C THR A 287 -92.57 -8.92 79.59
N SER A 288 -91.91 -7.83 80.00
CA SER A 288 -92.01 -7.32 81.37
C SER A 288 -93.43 -6.81 81.70
N ALA A 289 -94.09 -6.15 80.75
CA ALA A 289 -95.47 -5.70 80.89
C ALA A 289 -96.45 -6.90 80.96
N GLU A 290 -96.25 -7.91 80.13
CA GLU A 290 -96.99 -9.18 80.13
C GLU A 290 -96.83 -9.88 81.48
N GLN A 291 -95.59 -10.03 81.98
CA GLN A 291 -95.31 -10.62 83.29
C GLN A 291 -95.95 -9.85 84.44
N ASN A 292 -96.00 -8.52 84.38
CA ASN A 292 -96.65 -7.71 85.40
C ASN A 292 -98.19 -7.84 85.34
N ARG A 293 -98.75 -7.90 84.14
CA ARG A 293 -100.18 -8.12 83.92
C ARG A 293 -100.60 -9.52 84.36
N GLU A 294 -99.79 -10.53 84.09
CA GLU A 294 -99.94 -11.91 84.58
C GLU A 294 -99.92 -11.95 86.11
N LYS A 295 -98.95 -11.28 86.76
CA LYS A 295 -98.90 -11.14 88.23
C LYS A 295 -100.15 -10.47 88.79
N GLU A 296 -100.67 -9.45 88.12
CA GLU A 296 -101.88 -8.72 88.54
C GLU A 296 -103.15 -9.58 88.37
N ILE A 297 -103.26 -10.31 87.26
CA ILE A 297 -104.34 -11.29 87.03
C ILE A 297 -104.27 -12.37 88.09
N GLN A 298 -103.08 -12.90 88.39
CA GLN A 298 -102.87 -13.92 89.42
C GLN A 298 -103.30 -13.42 90.81
N ARG A 299 -102.95 -12.18 91.18
CA ARG A 299 -103.44 -11.55 92.42
C ARG A 299 -104.96 -11.45 92.48
N LYS A 300 -105.62 -11.05 91.39
CA LYS A 300 -107.09 -10.99 91.32
C LYS A 300 -107.72 -12.38 91.43
N LEU A 301 -107.10 -13.39 90.82
CA LEU A 301 -107.52 -14.79 90.92
C LEU A 301 -107.43 -15.30 92.36
N ASP A 302 -106.37 -14.97 93.08
CA ASP A 302 -106.20 -15.34 94.49
C ASP A 302 -107.23 -14.65 95.40
N ILE A 303 -107.60 -13.40 95.10
CA ILE A 303 -108.70 -12.69 95.80
C ILE A 303 -110.04 -13.37 95.52
N CYS A 304 -110.34 -13.73 94.26
CA CYS A 304 -111.55 -14.47 93.91
C CYS A 304 -111.61 -15.84 94.60
N LYS A 305 -110.49 -16.57 94.68
CA LYS A 305 -110.42 -17.84 95.43
C LYS A 305 -110.77 -17.65 96.90
N LYS A 306 -110.18 -16.65 97.57
CA LYS A 306 -110.52 -16.32 98.97
C LYS A 306 -111.97 -15.89 99.16
N HIS A 307 -112.55 -15.17 98.21
CA HIS A 307 -113.96 -14.79 98.26
C HIS A 307 -114.89 -15.99 98.08
N ASN A 308 -114.51 -16.96 97.22
CA ASN A 308 -115.24 -18.20 97.03
C ASN A 308 -115.18 -19.11 98.27
N GLU A 309 -114.02 -19.23 98.92
CA GLU A 309 -113.87 -19.92 100.20
C GLU A 309 -114.78 -19.31 101.29
N ARG A 310 -114.83 -17.96 101.37
CA ARG A 310 -115.73 -17.25 102.29
C ARG A 310 -117.22 -17.44 101.95
N GLN A 311 -117.57 -17.57 100.67
CA GLN A 311 -118.94 -17.85 100.26
C GLN A 311 -119.39 -19.25 100.70
N GLU A 312 -118.52 -20.26 100.61
CA GLU A 312 -118.83 -21.61 101.10
C GLU A 312 -118.99 -21.63 102.63
N GLU A 313 -118.15 -20.92 103.40
CA GLU A 313 -118.34 -20.77 104.86
C GLU A 313 -119.66 -20.09 105.25
N VAL A 314 -120.12 -19.12 104.47
CA VAL A 314 -121.42 -18.44 104.71
C VAL A 314 -122.60 -19.37 104.36
N LYS A 315 -122.45 -20.21 103.34
CA LYS A 315 -123.47 -21.19 102.93
C LYS A 315 -123.69 -22.25 104.01
N GLU A 316 -122.60 -22.76 104.59
CA GLU A 316 -122.64 -23.76 105.67
C GLU A 316 -123.31 -23.21 106.95
N ASN A 317 -123.06 -21.92 107.28
CA ASN A 317 -123.71 -21.25 108.41
C ASN A 317 -125.21 -20.98 108.21
N ILE A 318 -125.64 -20.66 106.97
CA ILE A 318 -127.07 -20.46 106.67
C ILE A 318 -127.84 -21.78 106.80
N GLU A 319 -127.30 -22.89 106.30
CA GLU A 319 -127.93 -24.21 106.40
C GLU A 319 -128.09 -24.67 107.86
N ALA A 320 -127.11 -24.39 108.71
CA ALA A 320 -127.18 -24.68 110.15
C ALA A 320 -128.29 -23.86 110.87
N THR A 321 -128.48 -22.59 110.51
CA THR A 321 -129.50 -21.73 111.13
C THR A 321 -130.94 -22.00 110.65
N GLU A 322 -131.14 -22.39 109.39
CA GLU A 322 -132.47 -22.78 108.89
C GLU A 322 -132.97 -24.10 109.51
N GLY A 323 -132.06 -25.05 109.80
CA GLY A 323 -132.39 -26.30 110.48
C GLY A 323 -132.97 -26.11 111.89
N VAL A 324 -132.41 -25.15 112.64
CA VAL A 324 -132.87 -24.79 114.00
C VAL A 324 -134.23 -24.08 113.95
N LEU A 325 -134.40 -23.12 113.03
CA LEU A 325 -135.68 -22.39 112.90
C LEU A 325 -136.86 -23.26 112.45
N LYS A 326 -136.63 -24.29 111.62
CA LYS A 326 -137.67 -25.27 111.22
C LYS A 326 -138.15 -26.13 112.40
N THR A 327 -137.23 -26.56 113.28
CA THR A 327 -137.56 -27.36 114.46
C THR A 327 -138.27 -26.52 115.53
N GLU A 328 -137.87 -25.26 115.72
CA GLU A 328 -138.57 -24.30 116.60
C GLU A 328 -140.01 -24.01 116.12
N ARG A 329 -140.20 -23.85 114.80
CA ARG A 329 -141.51 -23.52 114.19
C ARG A 329 -142.53 -24.65 114.30
N SER A 330 -142.10 -25.93 114.18
CA SER A 330 -142.97 -27.09 114.43
C SER A 330 -143.44 -27.17 115.88
N LYS A 331 -142.55 -27.01 116.86
CA LYS A 331 -142.90 -27.02 118.30
C LYS A 331 -143.91 -25.92 118.66
N ARG A 332 -143.77 -24.73 118.07
CA ARG A 332 -144.70 -23.60 118.25
C ARG A 332 -146.10 -23.87 117.66
N LEU A 333 -146.20 -24.67 116.60
CA LEU A 333 -147.47 -24.97 115.93
C LEU A 333 -148.26 -26.05 116.71
N GLU A 334 -147.56 -27.04 117.25
CA GLU A 334 -148.12 -28.09 118.10
C GLU A 334 -148.65 -27.54 119.44
N SER A 335 -147.90 -26.60 120.05
CA SER A 335 -148.35 -25.90 121.27
C SER A 335 -149.59 -25.02 121.03
N LYS A 336 -149.73 -24.42 119.84
CA LYS A 336 -150.92 -23.62 119.47
C LYS A 336 -152.16 -24.49 119.21
N LEU A 337 -151.99 -25.68 118.64
CA LEU A 337 -153.09 -26.64 118.47
C LEU A 337 -153.62 -27.14 119.83
N SER A 338 -152.72 -27.44 120.78
CA SER A 338 -153.09 -27.83 122.14
C SER A 338 -153.86 -26.73 122.90
N ILE A 339 -153.47 -25.46 122.75
CA ILE A 339 -154.17 -24.31 123.35
C ILE A 339 -155.57 -24.12 122.72
N ALA A 340 -155.70 -24.30 121.40
CA ALA A 340 -156.99 -24.16 120.72
C ALA A 340 -157.99 -25.25 121.14
N GLU A 341 -157.51 -26.48 121.37
CA GLU A 341 -158.33 -27.59 121.87
C GLU A 341 -158.82 -27.36 123.31
N GLN A 342 -157.95 -26.87 124.21
CA GLN A 342 -158.38 -26.47 125.56
C GLN A 342 -159.39 -25.33 125.57
N ASN A 343 -159.30 -24.39 124.61
CA ASN A 343 -160.25 -23.28 124.52
C ASN A 343 -161.61 -23.71 123.97
N ARG A 344 -161.67 -24.71 123.08
CA ARG A 344 -162.93 -25.36 122.67
C ARG A 344 -163.61 -26.06 123.86
N GLU A 345 -162.83 -26.70 124.73
CA GLU A 345 -163.31 -27.36 125.95
C GLU A 345 -163.88 -26.34 126.96
N LYS A 346 -163.16 -25.24 127.21
CA LYS A 346 -163.61 -24.17 128.14
C LYS A 346 -164.88 -23.45 127.68
N GLU A 347 -165.06 -23.25 126.39
CA GLU A 347 -166.27 -22.56 125.88
C GLU A 347 -167.51 -23.46 125.95
N ILE A 348 -167.35 -24.78 125.73
CA ILE A 348 -168.41 -25.77 125.95
C ILE A 348 -168.83 -25.78 127.44
N GLN A 349 -167.88 -25.68 128.37
CA GLN A 349 -168.19 -25.51 129.80
C GLN A 349 -168.91 -24.20 130.12
N ARG A 350 -168.55 -23.09 129.46
CA ARG A 350 -169.24 -21.79 129.65
C ARG A 350 -170.69 -21.80 129.15
N LYS A 351 -170.96 -22.52 128.05
CA LYS A 351 -172.32 -22.78 127.57
C LYS A 351 -173.15 -23.60 128.56
N LEU A 352 -172.54 -24.49 129.35
CA LEU A 352 -173.23 -25.25 130.42
C LEU A 352 -173.56 -24.40 131.67
N GLU A 353 -172.76 -23.38 131.99
CA GLU A 353 -173.00 -22.50 133.14
C GLU A 353 -174.14 -21.49 132.95
N ILE A 354 -174.34 -20.96 131.74
CA ILE A 354 -175.40 -19.97 131.49
C ILE A 354 -176.77 -20.63 131.28
N ILE A 355 -176.79 -21.89 130.83
CA ILE A 355 -178.00 -22.72 130.87
C ILE A 355 -178.49 -22.88 132.34
N LYS A 356 -177.59 -23.01 133.34
CA LYS A 356 -177.95 -22.93 134.78
C LYS A 356 -178.50 -21.55 135.22
N LYS A 357 -178.25 -20.48 134.46
CA LYS A 357 -178.73 -19.11 134.75
C LYS A 357 -180.07 -18.80 134.07
N ASN A 358 -180.36 -19.42 132.92
CA ASN A 358 -181.70 -19.52 132.35
C ASN A 358 -182.72 -20.06 133.37
N GLU A 359 -182.31 -20.86 134.34
CA GLU A 359 -183.20 -21.39 135.39
C GLU A 359 -183.52 -20.38 136.50
N ARG A 360 -182.53 -19.62 137.00
CA ARG A 360 -182.74 -18.72 138.16
C ARG A 360 -183.57 -17.48 137.87
N ARG A 361 -183.59 -16.94 136.64
CA ARG A 361 -184.42 -15.76 136.29
C ARG A 361 -185.78 -16.12 135.71
N ALA A 362 -185.92 -17.34 135.20
CA ALA A 362 -187.21 -18.00 135.13
C ALA A 362 -187.86 -18.18 136.54
N GLU A 363 -187.19 -17.86 137.65
CA GLU A 363 -187.77 -17.77 139.01
C GLU A 363 -188.23 -16.35 139.40
N ILE A 364 -187.69 -15.28 138.76
CA ILE A 364 -188.10 -13.85 138.93
C ILE A 364 -189.24 -13.43 137.98
N VAL A 365 -189.61 -14.33 137.07
CA VAL A 365 -191.01 -14.80 136.99
C VAL A 365 -191.77 -14.62 138.31
N ARG A 366 -193.08 -14.83 138.32
CA ARG A 366 -193.79 -15.17 139.56
C ARG A 366 -193.99 -14.00 140.54
N GLN A 367 -193.01 -13.14 140.86
CA GLN A 367 -193.15 -12.06 141.86
C GLN A 367 -193.85 -10.79 141.34
N ASN A 368 -193.37 -10.09 140.30
CA ASN A 368 -194.01 -8.79 139.93
C ASN A 368 -195.26 -8.92 139.04
N LYS A 369 -195.63 -10.16 138.73
CA LYS A 369 -196.96 -10.59 138.26
C LYS A 369 -198.06 -10.40 139.34
N ALA A 370 -197.73 -10.04 140.60
CA ALA A 370 -198.68 -10.04 141.72
C ALA A 370 -199.34 -8.68 142.11
N ASN A 371 -198.97 -7.52 141.53
CA ASN A 371 -199.50 -6.19 141.95
C ASN A 371 -200.12 -5.35 140.80
N ILE A 372 -200.78 -5.90 139.78
CA ILE A 372 -202.26 -5.99 139.68
C ILE A 372 -203.01 -4.68 139.99
N SER A 373 -203.87 -4.30 139.04
CA SER A 373 -205.10 -3.50 139.13
C SER A 373 -205.47 -2.86 140.47
N ASP A 374 -205.92 -1.63 140.37
CA ASP A 374 -206.69 -0.96 141.42
C ASP A 374 -205.85 -0.55 142.65
N ASN A 375 -205.37 0.69 142.67
CA ASN A 375 -206.14 1.87 142.25
C ASN A 375 -205.92 2.41 140.79
N GLN A 376 -206.08 1.57 139.75
CA GLN A 376 -207.00 1.74 138.59
C GLN A 376 -207.31 0.35 137.94
N GLY A 377 -208.50 -0.01 137.44
CA GLY A 377 -209.73 0.76 137.24
C GLY A 377 -209.50 1.86 136.20
N VAL A 378 -209.61 1.64 134.90
CA VAL A 378 -210.49 0.73 134.14
C VAL A 378 -209.89 0.50 132.75
N SER A 379 -210.24 -0.63 132.13
CA SER A 379 -210.13 -1.02 130.70
C SER A 379 -208.87 -1.84 130.35
N SER A 380 -208.91 -2.96 129.63
CA SER A 380 -209.98 -3.69 128.95
C SER A 380 -209.57 -5.15 128.68
N SER A 381 -210.59 -6.01 128.63
CA SER A 381 -210.60 -7.39 128.12
C SER A 381 -210.51 -7.46 126.60
N GLY A 382 -210.55 -8.69 126.07
CA GLY A 382 -211.49 -9.04 124.98
C GLY A 382 -210.99 -8.84 123.57
#